data_AF-A0A084IPY1-F1
#
_entry.id   AF-A0A084IPY1-F1
#
_cell.length_a   1.000
_cell.length_b   1.000
_cell.length_c   1.000
_cell.angle_alpha   90.00
_cell.angle_beta   90.00
_cell.angle_gamma   90.00
#
_symmetry.space_group_name_H-M   'P 1'
#
loop_
_entity.id
_entity.type
_entity.pdbx_description
1 polymer ?
#
loop_
_entity_poly.entity_id
_entity_poly.type
_entity_poly.pdbx_seq_one_letter_code
_entity_poly.pdbx_strand_id
1 'polypeptide(L)'
;MSRETSAPSAARFIRGVRTALALLLFVSLVLIAQQSSQLVYGIGVLLVMVTVLLGFTFNNIPDDASYAGIVKALIITWVIVGCVVGVSIESAPFLIMLGR
;
A
#
# COMPACT_ATOMS: atom_id res chain seq x y z
N MET A 1 -0.43 7.83 37.16
CA MET A 1 -0.95 6.52 36.75
C MET A 1 -2.30 6.75 36.09
N SER A 2 -2.34 6.73 34.75
CA SER A 2 -3.58 6.74 33.94
C SER A 2 -3.22 6.55 32.46
N ARG A 3 -2.90 5.31 32.06
CA ARG A 3 -2.63 4.88 30.67
C ARG A 3 -3.67 3.83 30.25
N GLU A 4 -4.95 4.17 30.30
CA GLU A 4 -6.01 3.27 29.83
C GLU A 4 -7.12 4.13 29.22
N THR A 5 -7.28 4.12 27.89
CA THR A 5 -8.56 4.39 27.21
C THR A 5 -8.52 4.35 25.67
N SER A 6 -7.37 4.42 24.99
CA SER A 6 -7.35 4.54 23.50
C SER A 6 -7.07 3.26 22.69
N ALA A 7 -6.88 2.10 23.34
CA ALA A 7 -6.42 0.87 22.67
C ALA A 7 -7.45 0.09 21.79
N PRO A 8 -8.78 0.09 22.04
CA PRO A 8 -9.66 -0.87 21.34
C PRO A 8 -10.19 -0.39 19.97
N SER A 9 -10.13 0.90 19.65
CA SER A 9 -10.66 1.43 18.38
C SER A 9 -9.63 1.39 17.25
N ALA A 10 -8.36 1.72 17.54
CA ALA A 10 -7.28 1.67 16.57
C ALA A 10 -6.99 0.23 16.10
N ALA A 11 -6.98 -0.73 17.02
CA ALA A 11 -6.81 -2.15 16.70
C ALA A 11 -7.92 -2.67 15.77
N ARG A 12 -9.19 -2.32 16.05
CA ARG A 12 -10.34 -2.67 15.20
C ARG A 12 -10.23 -2.03 13.82
N PHE A 13 -9.78 -0.78 13.76
CA PHE A 13 -9.55 -0.08 12.49
C PHE A 13 -8.48 -0.77 11.65
N ILE A 14 -7.31 -1.08 12.20
CA ILE A 14 -6.20 -1.75 11.48
C ILE A 14 -6.67 -3.09 10.92
N ARG A 15 -7.37 -3.90 11.73
CA ARG A 15 -7.91 -5.19 11.27
C ARG A 15 -8.93 -5.00 10.14
N GLY A 16 -9.85 -4.05 10.29
CA GLY A 16 -10.82 -3.73 9.24
C GLY A 16 -10.15 -3.32 7.92
N VAL A 17 -9.14 -2.46 7.99
CA VAL A 17 -8.37 -2.02 6.82
C VAL A 17 -7.63 -3.18 6.18
N ARG A 18 -6.96 -4.05 6.94
CA ARG A 18 -6.27 -5.23 6.40
C ARG A 18 -7.21 -6.17 5.68
N THR A 19 -8.38 -6.45 6.26
CA THR A 19 -9.40 -7.28 5.63
C THR A 19 -9.91 -6.64 4.34
N ALA A 20 -10.18 -5.33 4.36
CA ALA A 20 -10.60 -4.59 3.16
C ALA A 20 -9.52 -4.62 2.06
N LEU A 21 -8.25 -4.42 2.42
CA LEU A 21 -7.12 -4.50 1.48
C LEU A 21 -6.95 -5.90 0.89
N ALA A 22 -7.12 -6.96 1.70
CA ALA A 22 -7.09 -8.33 1.20
C ALA A 22 -8.22 -8.61 0.19
N LEU A 23 -9.42 -8.11 0.47
CA LEU A 23 -10.56 -8.21 -0.45
C LEU A 23 -10.32 -7.40 -1.74
N LEU A 24 -9.80 -6.18 -1.62
CA LEU A 24 -9.45 -5.35 -2.78
C LEU A 24 -8.37 -6.02 -3.63
N LEU A 25 -7.38 -6.66 -3.01
CA LEU A 25 -6.35 -7.41 -3.70
C LEU A 25 -6.99 -8.55 -4.50
N PHE A 26 -7.87 -9.34 -3.88
CA PHE A 26 -8.59 -10.41 -4.58
C PHE A 26 -9.42 -9.87 -5.75
N VAL A 27 -10.20 -8.81 -5.54
CA VAL A 27 -10.98 -8.17 -6.62
C VAL A 27 -10.06 -7.70 -7.75
N SER A 28 -8.93 -7.07 -7.43
CA SER A 28 -7.99 -6.57 -8.42
C SER A 28 -7.39 -7.69 -9.28
N LEU A 29 -7.09 -8.85 -8.69
CA LEU A 29 -6.63 -10.03 -9.44
C LEU A 29 -7.73 -10.57 -10.37
N VAL A 30 -8.99 -10.58 -9.91
CA VAL A 30 -10.13 -10.97 -10.75
C VAL A 30 -10.28 -10.01 -11.95
N LEU A 31 -10.14 -8.70 -11.73
CA LEU A 31 -10.20 -7.71 -12.81
C LEU A 31 -9.05 -7.89 -13.81
N ILE A 32 -7.84 -8.17 -13.35
CA ILE A 32 -6.67 -8.44 -14.21
C ILE A 32 -6.88 -9.71 -15.04
N ALA A 33 -7.52 -10.74 -14.47
CA ALA A 33 -7.81 -11.97 -15.20
C ALA A 33 -8.79 -11.77 -16.36
N GLN A 34 -9.57 -10.68 -16.36
CA GLN A 34 -10.51 -10.35 -17.44
C GLN A 34 -9.77 -9.72 -18.64
N GLN A 35 -9.08 -10.57 -19.42
CA GLN A 35 -8.35 -10.14 -20.63
C GLN A 35 -9.26 -9.63 -21.76
N SER A 36 -10.58 -9.89 -21.70
CA SER A 36 -11.53 -9.47 -22.73
C SER A 36 -11.72 -7.95 -22.81
N SER A 37 -11.32 -7.19 -21.79
CA SER A 37 -11.44 -5.73 -21.78
C SER A 37 -10.17 -5.08 -21.28
N GLN A 38 -9.48 -4.36 -22.16
CA GLN A 38 -8.25 -3.63 -21.83
C GLN A 38 -8.49 -2.56 -20.76
N LEU A 39 -9.68 -1.96 -20.72
CA LEU A 39 -10.06 -1.00 -19.69
C LEU A 39 -10.15 -1.69 -18.32
N VAL A 40 -10.84 -2.84 -18.24
CA VAL A 40 -11.01 -3.56 -16.97
C VAL A 40 -9.67 -4.09 -16.47
N TYR A 41 -8.86 -4.63 -17.37
CA TYR A 41 -7.48 -5.01 -17.07
C TYR A 41 -6.68 -3.83 -16.50
N GLY A 42 -6.73 -2.67 -17.16
CA GLY A 42 -6.02 -1.46 -16.73
C GLY A 42 -6.45 -0.98 -15.34
N ILE A 43 -7.75 -1.00 -15.05
CA ILE A 43 -8.28 -0.71 -13.71
C ILE A 43 -7.77 -1.73 -12.69
N GLY A 44 -7.77 -3.02 -13.02
CA GLY A 44 -7.27 -4.08 -12.15
C GLY A 44 -5.80 -3.88 -11.80
N VAL A 45 -4.95 -3.55 -12.78
CA VAL A 45 -3.53 -3.27 -12.56
C VAL A 45 -3.33 -2.05 -11.65
N LEU A 46 -4.05 -0.95 -11.92
CA LEU A 46 -3.99 0.24 -11.07
C LEU A 46 -4.44 -0.06 -9.64
N LEU A 47 -5.52 -0.84 -9.49
CA LEU A 47 -6.06 -1.22 -8.18
C LEU A 47 -5.09 -2.10 -7.40
N VAL A 48 -4.45 -3.10 -8.04
CA VAL A 48 -3.37 -3.91 -7.42
C VAL A 48 -2.29 -2.98 -6.92
N MET A 49 -1.80 -2.05 -7.75
CA MET A 49 -0.68 -1.17 -7.41
C MET A 49 -0.98 -0.35 -6.15
N VAL A 50 -2.14 0.30 -6.09
CA VAL A 50 -2.57 1.08 -4.91
C VAL A 50 -2.75 0.17 -3.69
N THR A 51 -3.37 -0.99 -3.87
CA THR A 51 -3.64 -1.94 -2.77
C THR A 51 -2.36 -2.49 -2.18
N VAL A 52 -1.36 -2.78 -2.99
CA VAL A 52 -0.04 -3.27 -2.53
C VAL A 52 0.70 -2.19 -1.76
N LEU A 53 0.71 -0.94 -2.24
CA LEU A 53 1.36 0.17 -1.53
C LEU A 53 0.74 0.41 -0.14
N LEU A 54 -0.59 0.43 -0.07
CA LEU A 54 -1.30 0.56 1.20
C LEU A 54 -1.14 -0.69 2.08
N GLY A 55 -1.21 -1.87 1.47
CA GLY A 55 -1.02 -3.17 2.13
C GLY A 55 0.33 -3.28 2.79
N PHE A 56 1.40 -2.84 2.13
CA PHE A 56 2.74 -2.78 2.71
C PHE A 56 2.77 -1.94 3.98
N THR A 57 2.09 -0.78 4.00
CA THR A 57 2.01 0.05 5.20
C THR A 57 1.26 -0.65 6.33
N PHE A 58 0.02 -1.07 6.07
CA PHE A 58 -0.89 -1.58 7.10
C PHE A 58 -0.52 -2.97 7.63
N ASN A 59 0.17 -3.80 6.83
CA ASN A 59 0.67 -5.10 7.28
C ASN A 59 1.87 -4.97 8.23
N ASN A 60 2.61 -3.85 8.19
CA ASN A 60 3.76 -3.61 9.06
C ASN A 60 3.42 -2.82 10.34
N ILE A 61 2.18 -2.34 10.51
CA ILE A 61 1.76 -1.64 11.73
C ILE A 61 1.35 -2.65 12.82
N PRO A 62 1.84 -2.54 14.07
CA PRO A 62 1.37 -3.41 15.17
C PRO A 62 -0.14 -3.26 15.46
N ASP A 63 -0.80 -4.35 15.87
CA ASP A 63 -2.24 -4.36 16.18
C ASP A 63 -2.62 -3.43 17.34
N ASP A 64 -1.68 -3.13 18.23
CA ASP A 64 -1.82 -2.26 19.40
C ASP A 64 -1.35 -0.82 19.14
N ALA A 65 -1.02 -0.48 17.89
CA ALA A 65 -0.56 0.85 17.53
C ALA A 65 -1.63 1.92 17.78
N SER A 66 -1.20 3.06 18.34
CA SER A 66 -2.04 4.25 18.45
C SER A 66 -2.28 4.88 17.07
N TYR A 67 -3.33 5.70 16.93
CA TYR A 67 -3.59 6.44 15.67
C TYR A 67 -2.40 7.29 15.21
N ALA A 68 -1.64 7.89 16.14
CA ALA A 68 -0.42 8.61 15.82
C ALA A 68 0.66 7.69 15.22
N GLY A 69 0.77 6.45 15.72
CA GLY A 69 1.65 5.42 15.16
C GLY A 69 1.26 5.03 13.74
N ILE A 70 -0.04 4.88 13.46
CA ILE A 70 -0.57 4.61 12.12
C ILE A 70 -0.19 5.72 11.15
N VAL A 71 -0.46 6.98 11.50
CA VAL A 71 -0.13 8.14 10.66
C VAL A 71 1.37 8.23 10.41
N LYS A 72 2.20 8.02 11.45
CA LYS A 72 3.66 8.01 11.31
C LYS A 72 4.14 6.93 10.34
N ALA A 73 3.60 5.71 10.44
CA ALA A 73 3.94 4.63 9.53
C ALA A 73 3.52 4.93 8.07
N LEU A 74 2.37 5.59 7.90
CA LEU A 74 1.89 6.03 6.59
C LEU A 74 2.85 7.05 5.96
N ILE A 75 3.26 8.07 6.72
CA ILE A 75 4.22 9.08 6.27
C ILE A 75 5.55 8.43 5.89
N ILE A 76 6.09 7.55 6.73
CA ILE A 76 7.35 6.84 6.46
C ILE A 76 7.24 6.04 5.16
N THR A 77 6.14 5.32 4.96
CA THR A 77 5.97 4.52 3.75
C THR A 77 5.92 5.40 2.50
N TRP A 78 5.18 6.51 2.53
CA TRP A 78 5.13 7.44 1.40
C TRP A 78 6.48 8.11 1.11
N VAL A 79 7.27 8.41 2.14
CA VAL A 79 8.64 8.91 1.97
C VAL A 79 9.50 7.86 1.27
N ILE A 80 9.46 6.60 1.72
CA ILE A 80 10.21 5.50 1.09
C ILE A 80 9.79 5.32 -0.38
N VAL A 81 8.48 5.28 -0.66
CA VAL A 81 7.95 5.16 -2.02
C VAL A 81 8.41 6.33 -2.88
N GLY A 82 8.33 7.56 -2.39
CA GLY A 82 8.81 8.75 -3.08
C GLY A 82 10.31 8.67 -3.40
N CYS A 83 11.14 8.23 -2.46
CA CYS A 83 12.57 8.01 -2.69
C CYS A 83 12.83 6.95 -3.75
N VAL A 84 12.15 5.79 -3.67
CA VAL A 84 12.32 4.71 -4.65
C VAL A 84 11.91 5.17 -6.05
N VAL A 85 10.78 5.87 -6.17
CA VAL A 85 10.32 6.43 -7.45
C VAL A 85 11.31 7.48 -7.99
N GLY A 86 11.78 8.39 -7.13
CA GLY A 86 12.77 9.40 -7.50
C GLY A 86 14.06 8.78 -8.03
N VAL A 87 14.61 7.80 -7.30
CA VAL A 87 15.82 7.05 -7.71
C VAL A 87 15.57 6.27 -9.00
N SER A 88 14.38 5.70 -9.18
CA SER A 88 14.01 4.98 -10.41
C SER A 88 13.99 5.91 -11.62
N ILE A 89 13.46 7.12 -11.46
CA ILE A 89 13.44 8.14 -12.52
C ILE A 89 14.86 8.61 -12.85
N GLU A 90 15.69 8.87 -11.84
CA GLU A 90 17.07 9.33 -12.02
C GLU A 90 17.97 8.24 -12.66
N SER A 91 17.74 6.97 -12.32
CA SER A 91 18.51 5.83 -12.85
C SER A 91 18.08 5.38 -14.25
N ALA A 92 16.84 5.68 -14.67
CA ALA A 92 16.33 5.33 -16.00
C ALA A 92 17.25 5.72 -17.17
N PRO A 93 17.75 6.97 -17.29
CA PRO A 93 18.67 7.34 -18.37
C PRO A 93 19.98 6.54 -18.35
N PHE A 94 20.56 6.29 -17.17
CA PHE A 94 21.78 5.50 -17.04
C PHE A 94 21.58 4.06 -17.53
N LEU A 95 20.45 3.44 -17.19
CA LEU A 95 20.11 2.10 -17.65
C LEU A 95 19.89 2.05 -19.16
N ILE A 96 19.30 3.08 -19.75
CA ILE A 96 19.15 3.20 -21.21
C ILE A 96 20.51 3.32 -21.91
N MET A 97 21.46 4.05 -21.31
CA MET A 97 22.81 4.21 -21.87
C MET A 97 23.62 2.91 -21.81
N LEU A 98 23.44 2.08 -20.78
CA LEU A 98 24.11 0.78 -20.65
C LEU A 98 23.55 -0.29 -21.60
N GLY A 99 22.30 -0.16 -22.04
CA GLY A 99 21.65 -1.08 -22.97
C GLY A 99 21.90 -0.80 -24.45
N ARG A 100 22.65 0.26 -24.78
CA ARG A 100 23.10 0.59 -26.13
C ARG A 100 24.52 0.10 -26.36
#